data_AF-A0A0P9CTB6-F1
#
_entry.id   AF-A0A0P9CTB6-F1
#
_cell.length_a   1.000
_cell.length_b   1.000
_cell.length_c   1.000
_cell.angle_alpha   90.00
_cell.angle_beta   90.00
_cell.angle_gamma   90.00
#
_symmetry.space_group_name_H-M   'P 1'
#
loop_
_entity.id
_entity.type
_entity.pdbx_description
1 polymer ?
#
loop_
_entity_poly.entity_id
_entity_poly.type
_entity_poly.pdbx_seq_one_letter_code
_entity_poly.pdbx_strand_id
1 'polypeptide(L)' 'MKYVPSTVVLAVLLLIFASWPSIETWSDLTPIHHFWVHSLYLLSGGLFGAQTSHWVTNQANLPTHEERGVSS' A
#
# COMPACT_ATOMS: atom_id res chain seq x y z
N MET A 1 4.17 0.19 20.40
CA MET A 1 4.33 1.12 19.25
C MET A 1 3.68 0.46 18.04
N LYS A 2 2.71 1.12 17.38
CA LYS A 2 2.11 0.59 16.14
C LYS A 2 3.10 0.86 15.00
N TYR A 3 3.81 -0.17 14.55
CA TYR A 3 4.74 -0.05 13.43
C TYR A 3 3.96 0.16 12.12
N VAL A 4 4.45 1.05 11.26
CA VAL A 4 3.93 1.21 9.90
C VAL A 4 4.44 0.03 9.06
N PRO A 5 3.56 -0.73 8.38
CA PRO A 5 4.02 -1.83 7.53
C PRO A 5 4.93 -1.33 6.41
N SER A 6 6.00 -2.08 6.15
CA SER A 6 6.96 -1.77 5.08
C SER A 6 6.33 -1.70 3.70
N THR A 7 5.22 -2.43 3.48
CA THR A 7 4.40 -2.38 2.26
C THR A 7 3.83 -0.98 2.00
N VAL A 8 3.35 -0.30 3.04
CA VAL A 8 2.85 1.09 2.95
C VAL A 8 3.99 2.05 2.67
N VAL A 9 5.11 1.87 3.36
CA VAL A 9 6.30 2.70 3.15
C VAL A 9 6.78 2.59 1.70
N LEU A 10 6.87 1.37 1.17
CA LEU A 10 7.27 1.13 -0.21
C LEU A 10 6.26 1.71 -1.22
N ALA A 11 4.96 1.55 -0.96
CA ALA A 11 3.92 2.14 -1.81
C ALA A 11 4.05 3.67 -1.91
N VAL A 12 4.31 4.34 -0.79
CA VAL A 12 4.52 5.80 -0.74
C VAL A 12 5.81 6.20 -1.46
N LEU A 13 6.90 5.46 -1.29
CA LEU A 13 8.15 5.74 -2.00
C LEU A 13 8.00 5.61 -3.51
N LEU A 14 7.29 4.58 -3.98
CA LEU A 14 6.97 4.40 -5.40
C LEU A 14 6.12 5.56 -5.94
N LEU A 15 5.15 6.02 -5.14
CA LEU A 15 4.31 7.16 -5.52
C LEU A 15 5.13 8.45 -5.63
N ILE A 16 5.98 8.74 -4.64
CA ILE A 16 6.87 9.90 -4.65
C ILE A 16 7.79 9.88 -5.88
N PHE A 17 8.35 8.70 -6.19
CA PHE A 17 9.23 8.56 -7.34
C PHE A 17 8.48 8.76 -8.66
N ALA A 18 7.30 8.16 -8.80
CA ALA A 18 6.46 8.29 -9.99
C ALA A 18 5.96 9.74 -10.22
N SER A 19 5.75 10.50 -9.14
CA SER A 19 5.30 11.90 -9.18
C SER A 19 6.44 12.92 -9.10
N TRP A 20 7.70 12.49 -9.19
CA TRP A 20 8.83 13.40 -9.14
C TRP A 20 8.89 14.24 -10.43
N PRO A 21 9.14 15.57 -10.37
CA PRO A 21 9.07 16.43 -11.56
C PRO A 21 9.98 15.99 -12.73
N SER A 22 11.17 15.48 -12.41
CA SER A 22 12.09 14.94 -13.41
C SER A 22 11.59 13.64 -14.06
N ILE A 23 10.82 12.83 -13.33
CA ILE A 23 10.24 11.59 -13.85
C ILE A 23 9.00 11.89 -14.69
N GLU A 24 8.19 12.87 -14.28
CA GLU A 24 7.05 13.37 -15.03
C GLU A 24 7.49 13.88 -16.42
N THR A 25 8.45 14.80 -16.46
CA THR A 25 9.01 15.32 -17.71
C THR A 25 9.68 14.24 -18.58
N TRP A 26 10.30 13.23 -17.97
CA TRP A 26 10.88 12.09 -18.69
C TRP A 26 9.81 11.17 -19.29
N SER A 27 8.69 11.02 -18.59
CA SER A 27 7.58 10.14 -19.01
C SER A 27 6.91 10.60 -20.31
N ASP A 28 6.98 11.91 -20.60
CA ASP A 28 6.41 12.51 -21.81
C ASP A 28 7.27 12.32 -23.06
N LEU A 29 8.54 11.89 -22.90
CA LEU A 29 9.48 11.78 -24.03
C LEU A 29 9.14 10.61 -24.96
N THR A 30 8.67 9.49 -24.43
CA THR A 30 8.34 8.31 -25.23
C THR A 30 7.22 7.47 -24.60
N PRO A 31 6.44 6.71 -25.40
CA PRO A 31 5.42 5.81 -24.86
C PRO A 31 5.97 4.78 -23.87
N ILE A 32 7.20 4.30 -24.07
CA ILE A 32 7.80 3.32 -23.16
C ILE A 32 8.03 3.92 -21.77
N HIS A 33 8.51 5.18 -21.67
CA HIS A 33 8.67 5.89 -20.40
C HIS A 33 7.31 6.12 -19.72
N HIS A 34 6.29 6.46 -20.50
CA HIS A 34 4.92 6.62 -20.01
C HIS A 34 4.37 5.34 -19.37
N PHE A 35 4.55 4.18 -20.02
CA PHE A 35 4.14 2.88 -19.47
C PHE A 35 4.94 2.48 -18.22
N TRP A 36 6.22 2.84 -18.16
CA TRP A 36 7.04 2.62 -16.97
C TRP A 36 6.51 3.38 -15.76
N VAL A 37 6.19 4.67 -15.90
CA VAL A 37 5.62 5.46 -14.81
C VAL A 37 4.25 4.95 -14.38
N HIS A 38 3.40 4.55 -15.34
CA HIS A 38 2.12 3.89 -15.01
C HIS A 38 2.29 2.57 -14.25
N SER A 39 3.32 1.80 -14.58
CA SER A 39 3.63 0.56 -13.86
C SER A 39 4.03 0.84 -12.40
N LEU A 40 4.73 1.94 -12.14
CA LEU A 40 5.05 2.36 -10.76
C LEU A 40 3.77 2.73 -9.98
N TYR A 41 2.85 3.47 -10.60
CA TYR A 41 1.54 3.77 -9.98
C TYR A 41 0.73 2.50 -9.71
N LEU A 42 0.70 1.57 -10.66
CA LEU A 42 0.03 0.28 -10.51
C LEU A 42 0.60 -0.52 -9.32
N LEU A 43 1.93 -0.60 -9.20
CA LEU A 43 2.60 -1.29 -8.11
C LEU A 43 2.34 -0.62 -6.75
N SER A 44 2.39 0.71 -6.70
CA SER A 44 2.05 1.48 -5.49
C SER A 44 0.62 1.19 -5.03
N GLY A 45 -0.36 1.30 -5.93
CA GLY A 45 -1.75 0.99 -5.66
C GLY A 45 -1.97 -0.47 -5.23
N GLY A 46 -1.30 -1.42 -5.90
CA GLY A 46 -1.37 -2.84 -5.57
C GLY A 46 -0.83 -3.16 -4.17
N LEU A 47 0.32 -2.60 -3.78
CA LEU A 47 0.89 -2.78 -2.45
C LEU A 47 0.00 -2.17 -1.36
N PHE A 48 -0.52 -0.97 -1.60
CA PHE A 48 -1.43 -0.31 -0.67
C PHE A 48 -2.74 -1.09 -0.52
N GLY A 49 -3.32 -1.56 -1.62
CA GLY A 49 -4.52 -2.39 -1.64
C GLY A 49 -4.32 -3.72 -0.92
N ALA A 50 -3.20 -4.41 -1.18
CA ALA A 50 -2.87 -5.67 -0.50
C ALA A 50 -2.73 -5.49 1.02
N GLN A 51 -2.05 -4.42 1.46
CA GLN A 51 -1.94 -4.11 2.88
C GLN A 51 -3.29 -3.77 3.51
N THR A 52 -4.13 -3.03 2.79
CA THR A 52 -5.47 -2.67 3.22
C THR A 52 -6.34 -3.92 3.39
N SER A 53 -6.33 -4.82 2.40
CA SER A 53 -7.03 -6.11 2.48
C SER A 53 -6.56 -6.95 3.66
N HIS A 54 -5.25 -7.02 3.91
CA HIS A 54 -4.69 -7.73 5.05
C HIS A 54 -5.14 -7.16 6.40
N TRP A 55 -5.28 -5.83 6.52
CA TRP A 55 -5.84 -5.22 7.72
C TRP A 55 -7.32 -5.56 7.92
N VAL A 56 -8.12 -5.51 6.85
CA VAL A 56 -9.56 -5.83 6.91
C VAL A 56 -9.76 -7.30 7.33
N THR A 57 -9.02 -8.24 6.75
CA THR A 57 -9.13 -9.66 7.10
C THR A 57 -8.66 -9.94 8.53
N ASN A 58 -7.58 -9.31 8.99
CA ASN A 58 -7.11 -9.51 10.36
C ASN A 58 -7.99 -8.83 11.41
N GLN A 59 -8.67 -7.71 11.09
CA GLN A 59 -9.66 -7.12 11.98
C GLN A 59 -10.91 -8.00 12.12
N ALA A 60 -11.34 -8.66 11.04
CA ALA A 60 -12.45 -9.61 11.06
C ALA A 60 -12.13 -10.88 11.86
N ASN A 61 -10.85 -11.24 12.00
CA ASN A 61 -10.37 -12.40 12.76
C ASN A 61 -10.01 -12.08 14.22
N LEU A 62 -10.27 -10.86 14.71
CA LEU A 62 -10.12 -10.59 16.14
C LEU A 62 -11.13 -11.46 16.90
N PRO A 63 -10.69 -12.44 17.71
CA PRO A 63 -11.61 -13.22 18.50
C PRO A 63 -12.34 -12.28 19.44
N THR A 64 -13.67 -12.36 19.46
CA THR A 64 -14.53 -11.78 20.50
C THR A 64 -14.15 -12.42 21.84
N HIS A 65 -13.11 -11.91 22.47
CA HIS A 65 -12.59 -12.36 23.77
C HIS A 65 -13.34 -11.67 24.92
N GLU A 66 -14.67 -11.66 24.86
CA GLU A 66 -15.59 -11.33 25.94
C GLU A 66 -16.85 -12.15 25.65
N GLU A 67 -16.95 -13.40 26.09
CA GLU A 67 -17.78 -13.80 27.23
C GLU A 67 -17.49 -15.27 27.60
N ARG A 68 -16.35 -15.55 28.24
CA ARG A 68 -16.11 -16.90 28.81
C ARG A 68 -15.44 -16.89 30.18
N GLY A 69 -15.79 -15.93 31.03
CA GLY A 69 -15.04 -15.73 32.28
C GLY A 69 -15.76 -15.07 33.45
N VAL A 70 -17.10 -15.13 33.55
CA VAL A 70 -17.78 -14.85 34.82
C VAL A 70 -18.66 -16.05 35.18
N SER A 71 -18.02 -17.04 35.79
CA SER A 71 -18.70 -18.04 36.62
C SER A 71 -17.91 -18.17 37.93
N SER A 72 -18.31 -17.39 38.93
CA SER A 72 -18.09 -17.66 40.36
C SER A 72 -18.95 -16.72 41.19
#